data_AF-A0A6J0ZN19-F1
#
_entry.id   AF-A0A6J0ZN19-F1
#
_cell.length_a   1.000
_cell.length_b   1.000
_cell.length_c   1.000
_cell.angle_alpha   90.00
_cell.angle_beta   90.00
_cell.angle_gamma   90.00
#
_symmetry.space_group_name_H-M   'P 1'
#
loop_
_entity.id
_entity.type
_entity.pdbx_description
1 polymer ?
#
loop_
_entity_poly.entity_id
_entity_poly.type
_entity_poly.pdbx_seq_one_letter_code
_entity_poly.pdbx_strand_id
1 'polypeptide(L)'
;MGGDKGISLDEIKNESVDLERIPIEEVFEQLKCTRAGLTTEEGANRLQVFGPNKLEEKKESKFLKFLGFMWNPLSWVMEAAAIMAIALANGDGRPPDWQDFVGIIVLLLINSTISFIEENNAGNAAAALMANLAPKTKVLRDGRWSEQEAAILVPGDIITIKLGDIVPADARLLEGDPLKIDQSALTGESLPVTKNPSDEVFSGSTCKQGEIEAVVIATGVHTFFGKAAHLVDSTNQVGHFQKVLTAIGNFCICSIAVGIIIEIIVMYPIQHRKYRQGIDNLLVLLIGGIPIAMPTVLSVTMAIGSHRLSQQGAITKRMTAIEEMAGMDVLCSDKTGTLTLNKLTVDRNLIEVFAKGVEKEQVILYAARASRTENQDAIDAAIVGMLADPKEARAGIREIHFLPFNPVDKRTALTYIDSDGNWHRASKGAPEQIITLCNCKEDVKKKVHAVIDKYAERGLRSLAVARQEVPEKTKESPGAPWQLIGLLPLFDPPRHDSAETIRRALNLGVNVKMITGDQLAIGKETGRRLGMGTNMYPSSSLLGQDKDASIAALPIDELIEKADGFAGVFPGVFSCKMSS
;
A
#
# COMPACT_ATOMS: atom_id res chain seq x y z
N MET A 1 -5.68 54.41 9.21
CA MET A 1 -4.46 53.60 9.29
C MET A 1 -4.74 52.40 10.19
N GLY A 2 -5.44 51.39 9.67
CA GLY A 2 -5.57 50.09 10.32
C GLY A 2 -4.42 49.23 9.81
N GLY A 3 -3.47 48.91 10.68
CA GLY A 3 -2.27 48.17 10.32
C GLY A 3 -2.62 46.73 9.95
N ASP A 4 -2.26 46.36 8.73
CA ASP A 4 -2.26 44.99 8.22
C ASP A 4 -1.21 44.18 9.01
N LYS A 5 -1.62 43.61 10.16
CA LYS A 5 -0.78 42.74 10.99
C LYS A 5 -0.80 41.33 10.39
N GLY A 6 -0.22 41.18 9.21
CA GLY A 6 0.04 39.86 8.63
C GLY A 6 1.12 39.15 9.45
N ILE A 7 0.76 38.04 10.09
CA ILE A 7 1.68 37.14 10.81
C ILE A 7 2.80 36.68 9.85
N SER A 8 4.02 36.56 10.37
CA SER A 8 5.18 36.10 9.58
C SER A 8 5.20 34.58 9.44
N LEU A 9 5.71 34.05 8.32
CA LEU A 9 5.80 32.59 8.10
C LEU A 9 6.65 31.89 9.18
N ASP A 10 7.58 32.61 9.81
CA ASP A 10 8.41 32.12 10.91
C ASP A 10 7.63 31.98 12.24
N GLU A 11 6.60 32.81 12.48
CA GLU A 11 5.72 32.66 13.65
C GLU A 11 4.78 31.44 13.52
N ILE A 12 4.38 31.11 12.29
CA ILE A 12 3.62 29.89 11.96
C ILE A 12 4.49 28.65 12.15
N LYS A 13 5.76 28.72 11.73
CA LYS A 13 6.76 27.65 11.97
C LYS A 13 6.99 27.37 13.46
N ASN A 14 6.89 28.40 14.31
CA ASN A 14 7.05 28.27 15.76
C ASN A 14 5.77 27.84 16.49
N GLU A 15 4.72 27.41 15.77
CA GLU A 15 3.44 26.92 16.33
C GLU A 15 2.78 27.92 17.31
N SER A 16 3.04 29.22 17.14
CA SER A 16 2.49 30.26 18.03
C SER A 16 0.99 30.50 17.84
N VAL A 17 0.39 29.88 16.83
CA VAL A 17 -1.00 30.06 16.40
C VAL A 17 -1.68 28.71 16.24
N ASP A 18 -2.82 28.53 16.91
CA ASP A 18 -3.62 27.30 16.87
C ASP A 18 -4.51 27.27 15.61
N LEU A 19 -3.96 26.79 14.50
CA LEU A 19 -4.67 26.63 13.23
C LEU A 19 -5.73 25.51 13.25
N GLU A 20 -5.80 24.71 14.32
CA GLU A 20 -6.69 23.55 14.44
C GLU A 20 -8.12 23.99 14.80
N ARG A 21 -8.26 25.06 15.60
CA ARG A 21 -9.56 25.45 16.20
C ARG A 21 -10.21 26.71 15.62
N ILE A 22 -9.45 27.50 14.87
CA ILE A 22 -9.85 28.80 14.31
C ILE A 22 -10.83 28.63 13.11
N PRO A 23 -11.69 29.57 12.70
CA PRO A 23 -12.52 29.41 11.48
C PRO A 23 -11.70 29.26 10.18
N ILE A 24 -12.23 28.59 9.15
CA ILE A 24 -11.51 28.37 7.87
C ILE A 24 -11.09 29.70 7.22
N GLU A 25 -11.93 30.74 7.27
CA GLU A 25 -11.60 32.04 6.69
C GLU A 25 -10.34 32.64 7.32
N GLU A 26 -10.21 32.55 8.63
CA GLU A 26 -9.04 33.00 9.37
C GLU A 26 -7.81 32.10 9.08
N VAL A 27 -8.01 30.80 8.81
CA VAL A 27 -6.92 29.91 8.34
C VAL A 27 -6.36 30.40 7.00
N PHE A 28 -7.21 30.81 6.05
CA PHE A 28 -6.75 31.38 4.77
C PHE A 28 -5.99 32.70 4.95
N GLU A 29 -6.46 33.58 5.85
CA GLU A 29 -5.78 34.84 6.15
C GLU A 29 -4.41 34.62 6.79
N GLN A 30 -4.33 33.72 7.78
CA GLN A 30 -3.10 33.43 8.50
C GLN A 30 -2.07 32.70 7.63
N LEU A 31 -2.49 31.70 6.85
CA LEU A 31 -1.62 30.98 5.93
C LEU A 31 -1.34 31.74 4.63
N LYS A 32 -1.94 32.93 4.45
CA LYS A 32 -1.85 33.77 3.24
C LYS A 32 -2.09 32.94 1.97
N CYS A 33 -3.07 32.05 2.01
CA CYS A 33 -3.44 31.20 0.87
C CYS A 33 -4.84 31.58 0.38
N THR A 34 -5.17 31.17 -0.84
CA THR A 34 -6.48 31.41 -1.44
C THR A 34 -7.16 30.10 -1.78
N ARG A 35 -8.48 30.11 -1.96
CA ARG A 35 -9.24 28.93 -2.42
C ARG A 35 -8.78 28.40 -3.80
N ALA A 36 -8.04 29.18 -4.57
CA ALA A 36 -7.46 28.75 -5.85
C ALA A 36 -6.10 28.03 -5.70
N GLY A 37 -5.65 27.81 -4.46
CA GLY A 37 -4.36 27.20 -4.16
C GLY A 37 -3.22 28.21 -4.07
N LEU A 38 -1.99 27.69 -4.07
CA LEU A 38 -0.75 28.47 -4.08
C LEU A 38 -0.17 28.57 -5.50
N THR A 39 0.72 29.54 -5.71
CA THR A 39 1.54 29.56 -6.93
C THR A 39 2.73 28.60 -6.80
N THR A 40 3.26 28.12 -7.92
CA THR A 40 4.43 27.22 -7.90
C THR A 40 5.66 27.87 -7.24
N GLU A 41 5.86 29.17 -7.45
CA GLU A 41 6.96 29.94 -6.83
C GLU A 41 6.81 30.05 -5.30
N GLU A 42 5.61 30.34 -4.83
CA GLU A 42 5.33 30.45 -3.39
C GLU A 42 5.50 29.09 -2.69
N GLY A 43 5.07 28.00 -3.34
CA GLY A 43 5.30 26.65 -2.86
C GLY A 43 6.80 26.33 -2.68
N ALA A 44 7.63 26.72 -3.65
CA ALA A 44 9.08 26.54 -3.58
C ALA A 44 9.73 27.39 -2.49
N ASN A 45 9.28 28.64 -2.29
CA ASN A 45 9.77 29.51 -1.23
C ASN A 45 9.43 28.94 0.16
N ARG A 46 8.19 28.48 0.37
CA ARG A 46 7.78 27.86 1.63
C ARG A 46 8.52 26.56 1.91
N LEU A 47 8.83 25.78 0.88
CA LEU A 47 9.62 24.55 1.04
C LEU A 47 11.02 24.83 1.59
N GLN A 48 11.63 25.97 1.24
CA GLN A 48 12.93 26.37 1.81
C GLN A 48 12.82 26.79 3.28
N VAL A 49 11.68 27.38 3.69
CA VAL A 49 11.45 27.88 5.05
C VAL A 49 11.05 26.75 6.01
N PHE A 50 10.05 25.95 5.64
CA PHE A 50 9.49 24.87 6.45
C PHE A 50 10.24 23.55 6.31
N GLY A 51 10.97 23.37 5.21
CA GLY A 51 11.60 22.10 4.86
C GLY A 51 10.62 21.11 4.22
N PRO A 52 11.12 19.94 3.77
CA PRO A 52 10.29 18.93 3.14
C PRO A 52 9.33 18.26 4.15
N ASN A 53 8.16 17.86 3.68
CA ASN A 53 7.19 17.06 4.43
C ASN A 53 7.66 15.59 4.55
N LYS A 54 8.72 15.40 5.33
CA LYS A 54 9.31 14.10 5.67
C LYS A 54 9.76 14.14 7.13
N LEU A 55 9.71 13.00 7.79
CA LEU A 55 10.36 12.86 9.09
C LEU A 55 11.87 13.01 8.92
N GLU A 56 12.54 13.64 9.89
CA GLU A 56 13.98 13.82 9.85
C GLU A 56 14.68 12.46 9.79
N GLU A 57 15.43 12.23 8.71
CA GLU A 57 16.30 11.06 8.62
C GLU A 57 17.52 11.28 9.52
N LYS A 58 17.77 10.34 10.43
CA LYS A 58 19.03 10.28 11.18
C LYS A 58 20.19 10.17 10.19
N LYS A 59 20.91 11.26 10.00
CA LYS A 59 22.12 11.28 9.17
C LYS A 59 23.25 10.56 9.91
N GLU A 60 23.45 9.28 9.59
CA GLU A 60 24.67 8.61 10.00
C GLU A 60 25.85 9.13 9.18
N SER A 61 26.94 9.48 9.87
CA SER A 61 28.19 9.82 9.20
C SER A 61 28.74 8.60 8.47
N LYS A 62 29.13 8.79 7.20
CA LYS A 62 29.79 7.75 6.39
C LYS A 62 31.01 7.15 7.09
N PHE A 63 31.75 7.95 7.85
CA PHE A 63 32.92 7.47 8.61
C PHE A 63 32.54 6.61 9.81
N LEU A 64 31.49 7.00 10.55
CA LEU A 64 30.96 6.18 11.65
C LEU A 64 30.40 4.86 11.13
N LYS A 65 29.73 4.89 9.98
CA LYS A 65 29.25 3.68 9.30
C LYS A 65 30.41 2.77 8.88
N PHE A 66 31.49 3.34 8.32
CA PHE A 66 32.73 2.59 8.01
C PHE A 66 33.31 1.90 9.25
N LEU A 67 33.40 2.63 10.37
CA LEU A 67 33.92 2.10 11.63
C LEU A 67 32.98 1.04 12.24
N GLY A 68 31.67 1.18 12.03
CA GLY A 68 30.68 0.18 12.41
C GLY A 68 30.91 -1.19 11.76
N PHE A 69 31.43 -1.25 10.53
CA PHE A 69 31.79 -2.53 9.89
C PHE A 69 32.95 -3.24 10.57
N MET A 70 33.85 -2.51 11.21
CA MET A 70 34.94 -3.08 12.02
C MET A 70 34.44 -3.61 13.36
N TRP A 71 33.25 -3.20 13.81
CA TRP A 71 32.73 -3.47 15.15
C TRP A 71 31.58 -4.48 15.15
N ASN A 72 31.66 -5.50 14.29
CA ASN A 72 30.73 -6.62 14.32
C ASN A 72 31.26 -7.77 15.21
N PRO A 73 30.41 -8.68 15.72
CA PRO A 73 30.84 -9.75 16.62
C PRO A 73 31.95 -10.66 16.05
N LEU A 74 31.99 -10.86 14.72
CA LEU A 74 33.02 -11.67 14.06
C LEU A 74 34.36 -10.92 14.02
N SER A 75 34.32 -9.61 13.81
CA SER A 75 35.49 -8.73 13.84
C SER A 75 36.09 -8.64 15.24
N TRP A 76 35.30 -8.70 16.32
CA TRP A 76 35.84 -8.79 17.69
C TRP A 76 36.69 -10.03 17.91
N VAL A 77 36.28 -11.17 17.35
CA VAL A 77 37.06 -12.41 17.46
C VAL A 77 38.37 -12.30 16.66
N MET A 78 38.34 -11.64 15.49
CA MET A 78 39.56 -11.36 14.72
C MET A 78 40.48 -10.35 15.40
N GLU A 79 39.94 -9.34 16.08
CA GLU A 79 40.71 -8.40 16.89
C GLU A 79 41.34 -9.13 18.08
N ALA A 80 40.60 -10.02 18.74
CA ALA A 80 41.16 -10.90 19.77
C ALA A 80 42.29 -11.79 19.21
N ALA A 81 42.16 -12.33 17.99
CA ALA A 81 43.21 -13.10 17.32
C ALA A 81 44.45 -12.23 17.02
N ALA A 82 44.27 -10.99 16.58
CA ALA A 82 45.36 -10.04 16.36
C ALA A 82 46.09 -9.70 17.67
N ILE A 83 45.35 -9.44 18.75
CA ILE A 83 45.92 -9.21 20.08
C ILE A 83 46.64 -10.47 20.57
N MET A 84 46.10 -11.66 20.33
CA MET A 84 46.71 -12.94 20.68
C MET A 84 48.08 -13.12 20.00
N ALA A 85 48.20 -12.75 18.72
CA ALA A 85 49.46 -12.82 17.97
C ALA A 85 50.57 -11.92 18.56
N ILE A 86 50.23 -10.78 19.17
CA ILE A 86 51.22 -9.92 19.85
C ILE A 86 51.48 -10.38 21.28
N ALA A 87 50.42 -10.69 22.03
CA ALA A 87 50.50 -10.95 23.46
C ALA A 87 51.09 -12.32 23.79
N LEU A 88 50.70 -13.36 23.05
CA LEU A 88 51.04 -14.76 23.36
C LEU A 88 52.20 -15.30 22.51
N ALA A 89 52.60 -14.64 21.43
CA ALA A 89 53.76 -15.04 20.62
C ALA A 89 55.13 -14.66 21.25
N ASN A 90 55.13 -14.12 22.47
CA ASN A 90 56.34 -13.79 23.22
C ASN A 90 56.98 -15.08 23.78
N GLY A 91 57.82 -15.74 22.99
CA GLY A 91 58.51 -16.97 23.37
C GLY A 91 59.64 -17.39 22.43
N ASP A 92 60.54 -18.25 22.91
CA ASP A 92 61.68 -18.84 22.16
C ASP A 92 62.74 -17.83 21.64
N GLY A 93 62.87 -16.65 22.27
CA GLY A 93 63.90 -15.66 21.91
C GLY A 93 63.71 -14.99 20.54
N ARG A 94 62.52 -15.13 19.95
CA ARG A 94 62.11 -14.48 18.71
C ARG A 94 61.14 -13.34 18.99
N PRO A 95 61.15 -12.27 18.18
CA PRO A 95 60.18 -11.19 18.32
C PRO A 95 58.74 -11.70 18.16
N PRO A 96 57.75 -10.96 18.70
CA PRO A 96 56.34 -11.23 18.45
C PRO A 96 56.04 -11.15 16.95
N ASP A 97 55.04 -11.92 16.51
CA ASP A 97 54.67 -12.06 15.11
C ASP A 97 53.88 -10.82 14.62
N TRP A 98 54.59 -9.70 14.55
CA TRP A 98 54.08 -8.41 14.04
C TRP A 98 53.57 -8.52 12.61
N GLN A 99 54.12 -9.45 11.82
CA GLN A 99 53.68 -9.70 10.46
C GLN A 99 52.25 -10.24 10.42
N ASP A 100 51.91 -11.16 11.33
CA ASP A 100 50.55 -11.72 11.42
C ASP A 100 49.56 -10.69 11.95
N PHE A 101 49.95 -9.90 12.95
CA PHE A 101 49.14 -8.79 13.45
C PHE A 101 48.81 -7.77 12.35
N VAL A 102 49.84 -7.29 11.64
CA VAL A 102 49.66 -6.36 10.52
C VAL A 102 48.85 -7.02 9.41
N GLY A 103 49.08 -8.30 9.12
CA GLY A 103 48.30 -9.07 8.15
C GLY A 103 46.81 -9.13 8.49
N ILE A 104 46.45 -9.42 9.74
CA ILE A 104 45.06 -9.46 10.21
C ILE A 104 44.42 -8.07 10.14
N ILE A 105 45.12 -7.00 10.54
CA ILE A 105 44.60 -5.64 10.45
C ILE A 105 44.38 -5.23 8.99
N VAL A 106 45.32 -5.54 8.10
CA VAL A 106 45.19 -5.27 6.67
C VAL A 106 44.01 -6.05 6.09
N LEU A 107 43.82 -7.31 6.48
CA LEU A 107 42.67 -8.12 6.07
C LEU A 107 41.35 -7.49 6.54
N LEU A 108 41.28 -7.05 7.79
CA LEU A 108 40.10 -6.37 8.33
C LEU A 108 39.82 -5.06 7.59
N LEU A 109 40.85 -4.25 7.31
CA LEU A 109 40.73 -3.01 6.55
C LEU A 109 40.24 -3.24 5.12
N ILE A 110 40.80 -4.24 4.42
CA ILE A 110 40.36 -4.62 3.07
C ILE A 110 38.90 -5.05 3.11
N ASN A 111 38.54 -5.93 4.05
CA ASN A 111 37.17 -6.41 4.18
C ASN A 111 36.20 -5.25 4.48
N SER A 112 36.50 -4.39 5.47
CA SER A 112 35.67 -3.23 5.78
C SER A 112 35.56 -2.25 4.61
N THR A 113 36.62 -2.08 3.81
CA THR A 113 36.59 -1.24 2.62
C THR A 113 35.67 -1.81 1.55
N ILE A 114 35.76 -3.12 1.26
CA ILE A 114 34.87 -3.81 0.32
C ILE A 114 33.42 -3.72 0.83
N SER A 115 33.19 -4.04 2.11
CA SER A 115 31.86 -3.96 2.73
C SER A 115 31.26 -2.56 2.65
N PHE A 116 32.04 -1.53 2.91
CA PHE A 116 31.58 -0.15 2.85
C PHE A 116 31.24 0.30 1.43
N ILE A 117 32.11 0.01 0.46
CA ILE A 117 31.89 0.37 -0.95
C ILE A 117 30.64 -0.33 -1.47
N GLU A 118 30.54 -1.63 -1.26
CA GLU A 118 29.43 -2.44 -1.74
C GLU A 118 28.11 -2.04 -1.06
N GLU A 119 28.10 -1.81 0.26
CA GLU A 119 26.88 -1.38 0.95
C GLU A 119 26.46 0.04 0.56
N ASN A 120 27.40 0.95 0.31
CA ASN A 120 27.08 2.28 -0.17
C ASN A 120 26.52 2.25 -1.61
N ASN A 121 27.07 1.40 -2.49
CA ASN A 121 26.54 1.20 -3.83
C ASN A 121 25.13 0.59 -3.80
N ALA A 122 24.94 -0.44 -2.98
CA ALA A 122 23.64 -1.04 -2.69
C ALA A 122 22.63 -0.01 -2.15
N GLY A 123 23.05 0.82 -1.19
CA GLY A 123 22.23 1.86 -0.59
C GLY A 123 21.79 2.93 -1.60
N ASN A 124 22.67 3.36 -2.50
CA ASN A 124 22.32 4.31 -3.56
C ASN A 124 21.30 3.71 -4.54
N ALA A 125 21.45 2.44 -4.92
CA ALA A 125 20.48 1.75 -5.77
C ALA A 125 19.11 1.62 -5.09
N ALA A 126 19.11 1.30 -3.79
CA ALA A 126 17.88 1.24 -2.99
C ALA A 126 17.22 2.62 -2.79
N ALA A 127 18.00 3.70 -2.65
CA ALA A 127 17.46 5.05 -2.54
C ALA A 127 16.74 5.50 -3.83
N ALA A 128 17.32 5.21 -4.99
CA ALA A 128 16.68 5.45 -6.28
C ALA A 128 15.37 4.66 -6.43
N LEU A 129 15.32 3.44 -5.88
CA LEU A 129 14.10 2.63 -5.82
C LEU A 129 13.03 3.26 -4.91
N MET A 130 13.42 3.68 -3.72
CA MET A 130 12.54 4.29 -2.73
C MET A 130 11.91 5.60 -3.21
N ALA A 131 12.63 6.38 -4.03
CA ALA A 131 12.08 7.58 -4.66
C ALA A 131 10.84 7.27 -5.52
N ASN A 132 10.82 6.13 -6.24
CA ASN A 132 9.67 5.73 -7.04
C ASN A 132 8.46 5.27 -6.20
N LEU A 133 8.67 4.97 -4.91
CA LEU A 133 7.63 4.59 -3.95
C LEU A 133 7.17 5.76 -3.08
N ALA A 134 7.73 6.96 -3.28
CA ALA A 134 7.38 8.12 -2.49
C ALA A 134 5.86 8.37 -2.58
N PRO A 135 5.17 8.59 -1.44
CA PRO A 135 3.74 8.89 -1.46
C PRO A 135 3.48 10.08 -2.36
N LYS A 136 2.49 9.96 -3.24
CA LYS A 136 2.05 11.06 -4.12
C LYS A 136 0.77 11.66 -3.58
N THR A 137 0.57 12.95 -3.85
CA THR A 137 -0.63 13.67 -3.49
C THR A 137 -1.02 14.63 -4.60
N LYS A 138 -2.33 14.88 -4.75
CA LYS A 138 -2.87 15.83 -5.72
C LYS A 138 -2.96 17.21 -5.07
N VAL A 139 -2.19 18.13 -5.60
CA VAL A 139 -2.11 19.53 -5.14
C VAL A 139 -2.69 20.47 -6.19
N LEU A 140 -3.39 21.50 -5.74
CA LEU A 140 -3.85 22.60 -6.57
C LEU A 140 -2.80 23.73 -6.53
N ARG A 141 -2.05 23.88 -7.63
CA ARG A 141 -1.09 24.99 -7.80
C ARG A 141 -1.31 25.69 -9.14
N ASP A 142 -1.18 27.02 -9.16
CA ASP A 142 -1.46 27.87 -10.33
C ASP A 142 -2.86 27.61 -10.95
N GLY A 143 -3.85 27.27 -10.12
CA GLY A 143 -5.22 26.93 -10.54
C GLY A 143 -5.35 25.60 -11.31
N ARG A 144 -4.31 24.75 -11.31
CA ARG A 144 -4.33 23.42 -11.95
C ARG A 144 -4.03 22.32 -10.94
N TRP A 145 -4.81 21.24 -11.02
CA TRP A 145 -4.56 20.03 -10.25
C TRP A 145 -3.37 19.28 -10.86
N SER A 146 -2.34 19.05 -10.05
CA SER A 146 -1.16 18.27 -10.42
C SER A 146 -0.85 17.23 -9.35
N GLU A 147 -0.34 16.07 -9.76
CA GLU A 147 0.11 15.04 -8.83
C GLU A 147 1.60 15.25 -8.55
N GLN A 148 1.95 15.45 -7.28
CA GLN A 148 3.32 15.70 -6.83
C GLN A 148 3.68 14.77 -5.67
N GLU A 149 4.98 14.67 -5.37
CA GLU A 149 5.46 13.93 -4.20
C GLU A 149 5.00 14.62 -2.92
N ALA A 150 4.50 13.84 -1.96
CA ALA A 150 4.03 14.34 -0.67
C ALA A 150 5.12 15.08 0.11
N ALA A 151 6.41 14.82 -0.17
CA ALA A 151 7.55 15.49 0.45
C ALA A 151 7.68 16.98 0.08
N ILE A 152 7.09 17.40 -1.05
CA ILE A 152 7.13 18.80 -1.55
C ILE A 152 5.94 19.62 -1.02
N LEU A 153 5.03 18.97 -0.29
CA LEU A 153 3.86 19.61 0.28
C LEU A 153 4.26 20.62 1.36
N VAL A 154 3.63 21.79 1.35
CA VAL A 154 3.91 22.87 2.30
C VAL A 154 2.62 23.35 2.97
N PRO A 155 2.70 23.96 4.18
CA PRO A 155 1.55 24.59 4.81
C PRO A 155 0.91 25.65 3.89
N GLY A 156 -0.42 25.56 3.73
CA GLY A 156 -1.23 26.39 2.84
C GLY A 156 -1.49 25.79 1.44
N ASP A 157 -0.89 24.66 1.07
CA ASP A 157 -1.28 23.93 -0.14
C ASP A 157 -2.73 23.41 -0.01
N ILE A 158 -3.47 23.43 -1.12
CA ILE A 158 -4.77 22.77 -1.21
C ILE A 158 -4.57 21.39 -1.83
N ILE A 159 -5.05 20.37 -1.12
CA ILE A 159 -5.02 18.97 -1.53
C ILE A 159 -6.44 18.43 -1.71
N THR A 160 -6.58 17.41 -2.55
CA THR A 160 -7.80 16.60 -2.63
C THR A 160 -7.54 15.29 -1.90
N ILE A 161 -8.44 14.90 -1.00
CA ILE A 161 -8.40 13.61 -0.30
C ILE A 161 -9.52 12.74 -0.87
N LYS A 162 -9.16 11.65 -1.55
CA LYS A 162 -10.11 10.67 -2.10
C LYS A 162 -10.18 9.43 -1.24
N LEU A 163 -11.18 8.60 -1.51
CA LEU A 163 -11.32 7.28 -0.91
C LEU A 163 -10.06 6.44 -1.17
N GLY A 164 -9.49 5.89 -0.10
CA GLY A 164 -8.27 5.08 -0.12
C GLY A 164 -6.97 5.85 0.01
N ASP A 165 -7.00 7.18 -0.13
CA ASP A 165 -5.80 8.00 0.02
C ASP A 165 -5.35 8.01 1.49
N ILE A 166 -4.03 7.97 1.66
CA ILE A 166 -3.39 8.26 2.94
C ILE A 166 -3.26 9.78 3.02
N VAL A 167 -3.73 10.37 4.12
CA VAL A 167 -3.62 11.80 4.37
C VAL A 167 -2.12 12.16 4.50
N PRO A 168 -1.57 13.01 3.63
CA PRO A 168 -0.12 13.20 3.51
C PRO A 168 0.48 14.14 4.57
N ALA A 169 -0.36 14.97 5.18
CA ALA A 169 0.00 16.01 6.14
C ALA A 169 -1.24 16.40 6.95
N ASP A 170 -1.07 17.07 8.08
CA ASP A 170 -2.22 17.55 8.84
C ASP A 170 -2.90 18.65 8.01
N ALA A 171 -4.21 18.52 7.85
CA ALA A 171 -4.98 19.37 6.96
C ALA A 171 -6.36 19.69 7.54
N ARG A 172 -6.97 20.73 7.00
CA ARG A 172 -8.30 21.19 7.38
C ARG A 172 -9.26 21.10 6.22
N LEU A 173 -10.39 20.47 6.46
CA LEU A 173 -11.36 20.16 5.42
C LEU A 173 -12.07 21.43 4.94
N LEU A 174 -12.16 21.58 3.62
CA LEU A 174 -12.91 22.64 2.96
C LEU A 174 -14.39 22.23 2.83
N GLU A 175 -15.16 22.99 2.05
CA GLU A 175 -16.58 22.71 1.81
C GLU A 175 -16.76 21.39 1.03
N GLY A 176 -17.72 20.57 1.45
CA GLY A 176 -18.00 19.29 0.80
C GLY A 176 -18.89 18.37 1.63
N ASP A 177 -19.08 17.15 1.15
CA ASP A 177 -19.78 16.11 1.90
C ASP A 177 -18.85 15.54 3.00
N PRO A 178 -19.36 15.16 4.18
CA PRO A 178 -18.55 14.58 5.25
C PRO A 178 -17.81 13.32 4.78
N LEU A 179 -16.57 13.14 5.24
CA LEU A 179 -15.78 11.93 4.99
C LEU A 179 -15.63 11.09 6.24
N LYS A 180 -15.32 9.80 6.07
CA LYS A 180 -14.92 8.92 7.17
C LYS A 180 -13.45 8.60 7.08
N ILE A 181 -12.75 8.84 8.18
CA ILE A 181 -11.30 8.67 8.28
C ILE A 181 -11.00 7.62 9.34
N ASP A 182 -10.15 6.68 8.98
CA ASP A 182 -9.59 5.70 9.88
C ASP A 182 -8.30 6.26 10.48
N GLN A 183 -8.34 6.49 11.79
CA GLN A 183 -7.24 7.00 12.60
C GLN A 183 -6.63 5.90 13.48
N SER A 184 -6.90 4.62 13.19
CA SER A 184 -6.39 3.47 13.97
C SER A 184 -4.87 3.49 14.13
N ALA A 185 -4.14 3.97 13.14
CA ALA A 185 -2.68 4.13 13.19
C ALA A 185 -2.20 5.18 14.22
N LEU A 186 -3.06 6.12 14.61
CA LEU A 186 -2.75 7.26 15.49
C LEU A 186 -3.34 7.08 16.88
N THR A 187 -4.62 6.72 16.96
CA THR A 187 -5.37 6.64 18.22
C THR A 187 -5.49 5.20 18.74
N GLY A 188 -5.23 4.21 17.89
CA GLY A 188 -5.48 2.80 18.21
C GLY A 188 -6.96 2.40 18.15
N GLU A 189 -7.87 3.31 17.81
CA GLU A 189 -9.30 3.02 17.68
C GLU A 189 -9.62 2.52 16.27
N SER A 190 -10.20 1.33 16.16
CA SER A 190 -10.46 0.67 14.87
C SER A 190 -11.67 1.20 14.11
N LEU A 191 -12.51 2.04 14.72
CA LEU A 191 -13.72 2.55 14.07
C LEU A 191 -13.43 3.87 13.34
N PRO A 192 -13.75 3.98 12.04
CA PRO A 192 -13.59 5.22 11.30
C PRO A 192 -14.47 6.33 11.88
N VAL A 193 -13.88 7.51 12.06
CA VAL A 193 -14.54 8.71 12.58
C VAL A 193 -15.06 9.54 11.41
N THR A 194 -16.29 10.07 11.53
CA THR A 194 -16.85 11.01 10.55
C THR A 194 -16.28 12.40 10.79
N LYS A 195 -15.76 13.03 9.74
CA LYS A 195 -15.21 14.39 9.74
C LYS A 195 -16.04 15.26 8.80
N ASN A 196 -16.49 16.39 9.32
CA ASN A 196 -17.30 17.36 8.61
C ASN A 196 -16.41 18.47 8.02
N PRO A 197 -16.93 19.28 7.07
CA PRO A 197 -16.25 20.50 6.65
C PRO A 197 -15.81 21.35 7.84
N SER A 198 -14.60 21.93 7.78
CA SER A 198 -13.93 22.66 8.86
C SER A 198 -13.28 21.82 9.95
N ASP A 199 -13.52 20.51 10.00
CA ASP A 199 -12.78 19.64 10.92
C ASP A 199 -11.35 19.42 10.42
N GLU A 200 -10.45 19.10 11.35
CA GLU A 200 -9.07 18.70 11.07
C GLU A 200 -8.94 17.21 10.74
N VAL A 201 -7.92 16.90 9.96
CA VAL A 201 -7.51 15.54 9.59
C VAL A 201 -6.00 15.40 9.76
N PHE A 202 -5.57 14.23 10.25
CA PHE A 202 -4.19 14.00 10.64
C PHE A 202 -3.42 13.16 9.60
N SER A 203 -2.13 13.47 9.45
CA SER A 203 -1.17 12.73 8.65
C SER A 203 -1.14 11.25 9.04
N GLY A 204 -1.06 10.37 8.04
CA GLY A 204 -1.05 8.91 8.24
C GLY A 204 -2.44 8.28 8.43
N SER A 205 -3.49 9.08 8.58
CA SER A 205 -4.86 8.57 8.57
C SER A 205 -5.26 8.12 7.16
N THR A 206 -6.21 7.17 7.05
CA THR A 206 -6.69 6.69 5.74
C THR A 206 -8.15 7.07 5.51
N CYS A 207 -8.45 7.64 4.34
CA CYS A 207 -9.82 7.96 3.96
C CYS A 207 -10.56 6.67 3.59
N LYS A 208 -11.64 6.33 4.32
CA LYS A 208 -12.46 5.14 4.06
C LYS A 208 -13.69 5.45 3.22
N GLN A 209 -14.24 6.66 3.32
CA GLN A 209 -15.47 7.08 2.63
C GLN A 209 -15.45 8.57 2.34
N GLY A 210 -16.00 8.97 1.21
CA GLY A 210 -16.13 10.38 0.81
C GLY A 210 -14.94 10.88 0.00
N GLU A 211 -15.07 12.11 -0.46
CA GLU A 211 -14.02 12.87 -1.13
C GLU A 211 -14.23 14.35 -0.80
N ILE A 212 -13.16 15.03 -0.41
CA ILE A 212 -13.22 16.43 -0.04
C ILE A 212 -11.88 17.09 -0.28
N GLU A 213 -11.90 18.39 -0.55
CA GLU A 213 -10.70 19.22 -0.62
C GLU A 213 -10.28 19.64 0.80
N ALA A 214 -8.99 19.84 1.02
CA ALA A 214 -8.46 20.25 2.32
C ALA A 214 -7.26 21.19 2.15
N VAL A 215 -7.08 22.10 3.09
CA VAL A 215 -5.89 22.98 3.17
C VAL A 215 -4.91 22.42 4.18
N VAL A 216 -3.64 22.31 3.80
CA VAL A 216 -2.57 21.78 4.66
C VAL A 216 -2.24 22.80 5.76
N ILE A 217 -2.27 22.36 7.02
CA ILE A 217 -1.96 23.21 8.18
C ILE A 217 -0.55 22.96 8.72
N ALA A 218 -0.09 21.70 8.77
CA ALA A 218 1.22 21.34 9.30
C ALA A 218 1.83 20.17 8.52
N THR A 219 3.15 20.16 8.38
CA THR A 219 3.91 19.20 7.58
C THR A 219 5.08 18.60 8.35
N GLY A 220 5.48 17.38 7.97
CA GLY A 220 6.67 16.70 8.48
C GLY A 220 6.61 16.44 9.97
N VAL A 221 7.67 16.84 10.68
CA VAL A 221 7.82 16.70 12.13
C VAL A 221 6.78 17.47 12.95
N HIS A 222 6.17 18.51 12.36
CA HIS A 222 5.17 19.34 13.04
C HIS A 222 3.77 18.71 13.04
N THR A 223 3.56 17.66 12.25
CA THR A 223 2.29 16.91 12.27
C THR A 223 2.12 16.19 13.61
N PHE A 224 0.88 15.91 14.01
CA PHE A 224 0.58 15.10 15.19
C PHE A 224 1.29 13.74 15.12
N PHE A 225 1.25 13.09 13.94
CA PHE A 225 1.98 11.85 13.70
C PHE A 225 3.50 12.03 13.87
N GLY A 226 4.07 13.10 13.31
CA GLY A 226 5.50 13.36 13.39
C GLY A 226 5.98 13.58 14.82
N LYS A 227 5.21 14.33 15.63
CA LYS A 227 5.46 14.53 17.06
C LYS A 227 5.43 13.20 17.83
N ALA A 228 4.44 12.36 17.56
CA ALA A 228 4.34 11.04 18.18
C ALA A 228 5.47 10.10 17.74
N ALA A 229 5.80 10.06 16.45
CA ALA A 229 6.86 9.22 15.90
C ALA A 229 8.23 9.59 16.46
N HIS A 230 8.52 10.89 16.63
CA HIS A 230 9.77 11.36 17.24
C HIS A 230 9.91 10.89 18.71
N LEU A 231 8.80 10.65 19.42
CA LEU A 231 8.82 10.15 20.80
C LEU A 231 9.00 8.62 20.90
N VAL A 232 8.73 7.87 19.82
CA VAL A 232 8.67 6.39 19.79
C VAL A 232 9.88 5.77 19.07
N ASP A 233 10.92 6.54 18.77
CA ASP A 233 12.07 6.13 17.94
C ASP A 233 13.07 5.14 18.61
N SER A 234 12.55 4.09 19.26
CA SER A 234 13.31 3.08 20.00
C SER A 234 12.73 1.66 19.96
N THR A 235 12.12 1.25 18.83
CA THR A 235 11.60 -0.13 18.66
C THR A 235 12.16 -0.80 17.41
N ASN A 236 13.46 -1.07 17.41
CA ASN A 236 14.06 -1.95 16.39
C ASN A 236 13.72 -3.41 16.70
N GLN A 237 12.66 -3.94 16.08
CA GLN A 237 12.47 -5.38 15.96
C GLN A 237 13.55 -5.97 15.07
N VAL A 238 14.33 -6.90 15.62
CA VAL A 238 15.39 -7.62 14.91
C VAL A 238 14.77 -8.51 13.84
N GLY A 239 15.07 -8.25 12.56
CA GLY A 239 14.52 -9.00 11.43
C GLY A 239 14.91 -10.48 11.43
N HIS A 240 14.07 -11.35 10.84
CA HIS A 240 14.34 -12.80 10.73
C HIS A 240 15.73 -13.10 10.15
N PHE A 241 16.06 -12.42 9.06
CA PHE A 241 17.37 -12.51 8.40
C PHE A 241 18.55 -12.25 9.36
N GLN A 242 18.45 -11.23 10.22
CA GLN A 242 19.49 -10.90 11.19
C GLN A 242 19.61 -12.00 12.27
N LYS A 243 18.50 -12.65 12.65
CA LYS A 243 18.52 -13.80 13.56
C LYS A 243 19.24 -15.00 12.92
N VAL A 244 18.97 -15.28 11.65
CA VAL A 244 19.63 -16.36 10.90
C VAL A 244 21.14 -16.09 10.80
N LEU A 245 21.53 -14.87 10.43
CA LEU A 245 22.94 -14.49 10.34
C LEU A 245 23.67 -14.63 11.68
N THR A 246 23.01 -14.22 12.78
CA THR A 246 23.55 -14.38 14.14
C THR A 246 23.67 -15.85 14.52
N ALA A 247 22.72 -16.71 14.13
CA ALA A 247 22.78 -18.14 14.40
C ALA A 247 23.94 -18.82 13.66
N ILE A 248 24.16 -18.48 12.39
CA ILE A 248 25.30 -19.01 11.62
C ILE A 248 26.63 -18.51 12.21
N GLY A 249 26.71 -17.22 12.55
CA GLY A 249 27.88 -16.65 13.21
C GLY A 249 28.19 -17.35 14.53
N ASN A 250 27.17 -17.58 15.37
CA ASN A 250 27.30 -18.32 16.63
C ASN A 250 27.74 -19.77 16.40
N PHE A 251 27.22 -20.45 15.37
CA PHE A 251 27.65 -21.80 15.02
C PHE A 251 29.15 -21.83 14.67
N CYS A 252 29.63 -20.92 13.82
CA CYS A 252 31.04 -20.82 13.47
C CYS A 252 31.92 -20.53 14.70
N ILE A 253 31.52 -19.56 15.54
CA ILE A 253 32.26 -19.23 16.78
C ILE A 253 32.33 -20.44 17.71
N CYS A 254 31.23 -21.16 17.92
CA CYS A 254 31.20 -22.36 18.74
C CYS A 254 32.07 -23.48 18.16
N SER A 255 32.04 -23.72 16.85
CA SER A 255 32.90 -24.71 16.19
C SER A 255 34.38 -24.39 16.34
N ILE A 256 34.76 -23.11 16.19
CA ILE A 256 36.14 -22.66 16.41
C ILE A 256 36.54 -22.83 17.87
N ALA A 257 35.69 -22.43 18.82
CA ALA A 257 35.97 -22.57 20.25
C ALA A 257 36.18 -24.05 20.65
N VAL A 258 35.34 -24.95 20.14
CA VAL A 258 35.49 -26.40 20.35
C VAL A 258 36.78 -26.90 19.71
N GLY A 259 37.10 -26.47 18.48
CA GLY A 259 38.34 -26.82 17.80
C GLY A 259 39.60 -26.37 18.58
N ILE A 260 39.61 -25.13 19.07
CA ILE A 260 40.68 -24.57 19.92
C ILE A 260 40.85 -25.42 21.19
N ILE A 261 39.76 -25.77 21.87
CA ILE A 261 39.81 -26.57 23.10
C ILE A 261 40.38 -27.97 22.80
N ILE A 262 39.93 -28.62 21.72
CA ILE A 262 40.41 -29.93 21.32
C ILE A 262 41.90 -29.88 20.96
N GLU A 263 42.34 -28.89 20.19
CA GLU A 263 43.74 -28.72 19.83
C GLU A 263 44.64 -28.50 21.05
N ILE A 264 44.23 -27.65 22.00
CA ILE A 264 44.97 -27.44 23.26
C ILE A 264 45.09 -28.77 24.02
N ILE A 265 44.01 -29.54 24.15
CA ILE A 265 44.01 -30.84 24.86
C ILE A 265 44.85 -31.89 24.13
N VAL A 266 44.99 -31.84 22.80
CA VAL A 266 45.82 -32.83 22.08
C VAL A 266 47.29 -32.40 22.06
N MET A 267 47.57 -31.13 21.78
CA MET A 267 48.92 -30.66 21.49
C MET A 267 49.81 -30.59 22.74
N TYR A 268 49.26 -30.14 23.87
CA TYR A 268 50.04 -29.90 25.09
C TYR A 268 50.28 -31.17 25.91
N PRO A 269 49.25 -31.94 26.34
CA PRO A 269 49.47 -33.10 27.18
C PRO A 269 49.82 -34.38 26.39
N ILE A 270 49.36 -34.55 25.14
CA ILE A 270 49.61 -35.79 24.36
C ILE A 270 50.86 -35.65 23.48
N GLN A 271 50.95 -34.57 22.70
CA GLN A 271 52.03 -34.41 21.71
C GLN A 271 53.25 -33.63 22.24
N HIS A 272 53.17 -33.09 23.47
CA HIS A 272 54.22 -32.30 24.12
C HIS A 272 54.85 -31.23 23.21
N ARG A 273 54.02 -30.55 22.40
CA ARG A 273 54.49 -29.50 21.49
C ARG A 273 54.94 -28.26 22.26
N LYS A 274 55.84 -27.50 21.63
CA LYS A 274 56.28 -26.20 22.17
C LYS A 274 55.12 -25.21 22.19
N TYR A 275 55.08 -24.38 23.22
CA TYR A 275 54.06 -23.35 23.44
C TYR A 275 53.81 -22.47 22.21
N ARG A 276 54.87 -21.97 21.56
CA ARG A 276 54.74 -21.12 20.38
C ARG A 276 54.04 -21.81 19.20
N GLN A 277 54.44 -23.07 18.90
CA GLN A 277 53.78 -23.85 17.85
C GLN A 277 52.31 -24.13 18.19
N GLY A 278 51.94 -24.19 19.47
CA GLY A 278 50.54 -24.27 19.89
C GLY A 278 49.77 -23.02 19.47
N ILE A 279 50.28 -21.83 19.79
CA ILE A 279 49.65 -20.55 19.46
C ILE A 279 49.50 -20.36 17.94
N ASP A 280 50.50 -20.74 17.14
CA ASP A 280 50.44 -20.63 15.68
C ASP A 280 49.27 -21.44 15.09
N ASN A 281 49.01 -22.65 15.61
CA ASN A 281 47.89 -23.49 15.13
C ASN A 281 46.53 -22.90 15.53
N LEU A 282 46.42 -22.35 16.75
CA LEU A 282 45.19 -21.66 17.19
C LEU A 282 44.90 -20.43 16.34
N LEU A 283 45.94 -19.69 15.95
CA LEU A 283 45.82 -18.50 15.10
C LEU A 283 45.31 -18.87 13.70
N VAL A 284 45.82 -19.96 13.10
CA VAL A 284 45.35 -20.46 11.81
C VAL A 284 43.87 -20.84 11.86
N LEU A 285 43.42 -21.49 12.93
CA LEU A 285 42.03 -21.87 13.12
C LEU A 285 41.10 -20.64 13.28
N LEU A 286 41.56 -19.60 13.98
CA LEU A 286 40.82 -18.34 14.15
C LEU A 286 40.71 -17.58 12.82
N ILE A 287 41.80 -17.41 12.08
CA ILE A 287 41.81 -16.65 10.82
C ILE A 287 41.00 -17.39 9.74
N GLY A 288 41.17 -18.71 9.63
CA GLY A 288 40.50 -19.52 8.60
C GLY A 288 39.04 -19.85 8.92
N GLY A 289 38.68 -19.91 10.21
CA GLY A 289 37.36 -20.35 10.64
C GLY A 289 36.26 -19.29 10.54
N ILE A 290 36.61 -18.00 10.52
CA ILE A 290 35.63 -16.92 10.61
C ILE A 290 35.20 -16.44 9.21
N PRO A 291 33.94 -16.63 8.82
CA PRO A 291 33.44 -16.18 7.52
C PRO A 291 33.08 -14.69 7.53
N ILE A 292 34.07 -13.80 7.66
CA ILE A 292 33.86 -12.35 7.84
C ILE A 292 33.10 -11.72 6.65
N ALA A 293 33.27 -12.26 5.44
CA ALA A 293 32.63 -11.75 4.23
C ALA A 293 31.13 -12.07 4.12
N MET A 294 30.63 -13.05 4.87
CA MET A 294 29.27 -13.59 4.69
C MET A 294 28.15 -12.55 4.89
N PRO A 295 28.12 -11.73 5.98
CA PRO A 295 27.12 -10.68 6.14
C PRO A 295 27.05 -9.71 4.95
N THR A 296 28.22 -9.30 4.46
CA THR A 296 28.33 -8.36 3.34
C THR A 296 27.85 -8.99 2.04
N VAL A 297 28.33 -10.19 1.70
CA VAL A 297 27.93 -10.88 0.47
C VAL A 297 26.42 -11.07 0.40
N LEU A 298 25.78 -11.46 1.50
CA LEU A 298 24.32 -11.62 1.55
C LEU A 298 23.58 -10.28 1.39
N SER A 299 24.00 -9.23 2.11
CA SER A 299 23.41 -7.89 2.01
C SER A 299 23.47 -7.34 0.58
N VAL A 300 24.63 -7.47 -0.06
CA VAL A 300 24.86 -7.04 -1.45
C VAL A 300 24.03 -7.84 -2.42
N THR A 301 23.95 -9.17 -2.25
CA THR A 301 23.12 -10.04 -3.09
C THR A 301 21.65 -9.64 -3.02
N MET A 302 21.13 -9.31 -1.83
CA MET A 302 19.76 -8.83 -1.65
C MET A 302 19.52 -7.48 -2.32
N ALA A 303 20.46 -6.54 -2.21
CA ALA A 303 20.34 -5.23 -2.84
C ALA A 303 20.37 -5.32 -4.37
N ILE A 304 21.28 -6.13 -4.94
CA ILE A 304 21.32 -6.41 -6.38
C ILE A 304 20.05 -7.13 -6.83
N GLY A 305 19.55 -8.08 -6.03
CA GLY A 305 18.28 -8.78 -6.28
C GLY A 305 17.09 -7.83 -6.33
N SER A 306 16.99 -6.91 -5.36
CA SER A 306 15.97 -5.85 -5.32
C SER A 306 16.05 -4.95 -6.55
N HIS A 307 17.26 -4.55 -6.95
CA HIS A 307 17.45 -3.74 -8.16
C HIS A 307 17.02 -4.48 -9.43
N ARG A 308 17.35 -5.77 -9.57
CA ARG A 308 16.92 -6.59 -10.71
C ARG A 308 15.40 -6.75 -10.75
N LEU A 309 14.76 -6.99 -9.61
CA LEU A 309 13.29 -7.06 -9.53
C LEU A 309 12.65 -5.73 -9.96
N SER A 310 13.24 -4.59 -9.58
CA SER A 310 12.76 -3.29 -10.02
C SER A 310 12.84 -3.10 -11.52
N GLN A 311 13.92 -3.55 -12.16
CA GLN A 311 14.06 -3.49 -13.62
C GLN A 311 13.00 -4.35 -14.31
N GLN A 312 12.49 -5.38 -13.64
CA GLN A 312 11.37 -6.21 -14.09
C GLN A 312 9.99 -5.63 -13.70
N GLY A 313 9.94 -4.45 -13.06
CA GLY A 313 8.71 -3.79 -12.65
C GLY A 313 8.17 -4.19 -11.28
N ALA A 314 8.91 -5.00 -10.50
CA ALA A 314 8.53 -5.40 -9.14
C ALA A 314 9.37 -4.65 -8.10
N ILE A 315 8.75 -3.78 -7.31
CA ILE A 315 9.46 -2.93 -6.35
C ILE A 315 9.37 -3.53 -4.95
N THR A 316 10.51 -3.89 -4.34
CA THR A 316 10.56 -4.43 -2.97
C THR A 316 10.76 -3.33 -1.93
N LYS A 317 9.71 -3.01 -1.17
CA LYS A 317 9.78 -2.03 -0.06
C LYS A 317 10.64 -2.53 1.12
N ARG A 318 10.65 -3.85 1.36
CA ARG A 318 11.50 -4.52 2.36
C ARG A 318 12.45 -5.45 1.64
N MET A 319 13.77 -5.32 1.86
CA MET A 319 14.74 -6.20 1.21
C MET A 319 14.57 -7.67 1.66
N THR A 320 14.14 -7.90 2.90
CA THR A 320 13.84 -9.24 3.43
C THR A 320 12.64 -9.91 2.75
N ALA A 321 11.81 -9.16 2.00
CA ALA A 321 10.70 -9.75 1.26
C ALA A 321 11.16 -10.69 0.14
N ILE A 322 12.41 -10.58 -0.33
CA ILE A 322 12.98 -11.49 -1.32
C ILE A 322 13.06 -12.92 -0.77
N GLU A 323 13.41 -13.07 0.51
CA GLU A 323 13.44 -14.36 1.21
C GLU A 323 12.01 -14.92 1.36
N GLU A 324 11.07 -14.08 1.80
CA GLU A 324 9.65 -14.44 1.94
C GLU A 324 9.04 -14.89 0.59
N MET A 325 9.38 -14.21 -0.50
CA MET A 325 8.92 -14.59 -1.84
C MET A 325 9.58 -15.88 -2.35
N ALA A 326 10.83 -16.15 -1.98
CA ALA A 326 11.51 -17.38 -2.38
C ALA A 326 10.93 -18.62 -1.70
N GLY A 327 10.43 -18.47 -0.46
CA GLY A 327 9.75 -19.52 0.30
C GLY A 327 8.21 -19.51 0.17
N MET A 328 7.67 -18.83 -0.85
CA MET A 328 6.21 -18.69 -1.00
C MET A 328 5.59 -19.98 -1.54
N ASP A 329 4.75 -20.64 -0.73
CA ASP A 329 4.02 -21.86 -1.15
C ASP A 329 2.63 -21.57 -1.72
N VAL A 330 1.98 -20.49 -1.28
CA VAL A 330 0.63 -20.11 -1.68
C VAL A 330 0.57 -18.63 -2.04
N LEU A 331 0.03 -18.32 -3.22
CA LEU A 331 -0.21 -16.97 -3.70
C LEU A 331 -1.73 -16.69 -3.76
N CYS A 332 -2.23 -15.96 -2.78
CA CYS A 332 -3.60 -15.43 -2.81
C CYS A 332 -3.64 -14.16 -3.68
N SER A 333 -4.25 -14.26 -4.86
CA SER A 333 -4.29 -13.16 -5.84
C SER A 333 -5.70 -12.58 -5.95
N ASP A 334 -5.82 -11.26 -5.86
CA ASP A 334 -7.10 -10.56 -6.13
C ASP A 334 -7.43 -10.69 -7.62
N LYS A 335 -8.65 -11.12 -7.92
CA LYS A 335 -9.14 -11.21 -9.30
C LYS A 335 -9.09 -9.84 -9.98
N THR A 336 -9.67 -8.82 -9.36
CA THR A 336 -9.89 -7.53 -10.04
C THR A 336 -8.60 -6.73 -10.06
N GLY A 337 -8.10 -6.40 -11.25
CA GLY A 337 -6.88 -5.60 -11.42
C GLY A 337 -5.57 -6.39 -11.37
N THR A 338 -5.52 -7.58 -10.73
CA THR A 338 -4.34 -8.47 -10.80
C THR A 338 -4.50 -9.51 -11.90
N LEU A 339 -5.51 -10.39 -11.80
CA LEU A 339 -5.75 -11.44 -12.81
C LEU A 339 -6.49 -10.93 -14.06
N THR A 340 -7.19 -9.81 -13.93
CA THR A 340 -7.91 -9.16 -15.01
C THR A 340 -7.32 -7.80 -15.36
N LEU A 341 -7.69 -7.28 -16.54
CA LEU A 341 -7.18 -5.99 -17.03
C LEU A 341 -7.82 -4.79 -16.31
N ASN A 342 -8.91 -4.99 -15.57
CA ASN A 342 -9.74 -3.90 -15.02
C ASN A 342 -10.10 -2.86 -16.10
N LYS A 343 -10.30 -3.35 -17.33
CA LYS A 343 -10.77 -2.58 -18.49
C LYS A 343 -12.12 -3.16 -18.89
N LEU A 344 -13.14 -2.71 -18.17
CA LEU A 344 -14.48 -3.27 -18.29
C LEU A 344 -15.06 -2.95 -19.66
N THR A 345 -15.83 -3.89 -20.19
CA THR A 345 -16.57 -3.71 -21.44
C THR A 345 -18.01 -4.15 -21.23
N VAL A 346 -18.95 -3.54 -21.94
CA VAL A 346 -20.38 -3.86 -21.83
C VAL A 346 -20.88 -4.32 -23.17
N ASP A 347 -21.55 -5.47 -23.19
CA ASP A 347 -22.25 -5.96 -24.38
C ASP A 347 -23.65 -5.34 -24.45
N ARG A 348 -23.86 -4.46 -25.44
CA ARG A 348 -25.14 -3.74 -25.66
C ARG A 348 -26.32 -4.69 -25.87
N ASN A 349 -26.09 -5.86 -26.47
CA ASN A 349 -27.17 -6.79 -26.79
C ASN A 349 -27.79 -7.40 -25.54
N LEU A 350 -27.00 -7.54 -24.48
CA LEU A 350 -27.39 -8.21 -23.25
C LEU A 350 -28.05 -7.29 -22.23
N ILE A 351 -28.06 -5.97 -22.46
CA ILE A 351 -28.70 -5.00 -21.55
C ILE A 351 -30.21 -5.30 -21.46
N GLU A 352 -30.69 -5.41 -20.23
CA GLU A 352 -32.11 -5.63 -19.90
C GLU A 352 -32.72 -4.37 -19.29
N VAL A 353 -33.91 -4.00 -19.76
CA VAL A 353 -34.63 -2.78 -19.36
C VAL A 353 -35.91 -3.16 -18.63
N PHE A 354 -36.18 -2.52 -17.49
CA PHE A 354 -37.35 -2.78 -16.65
C PHE A 354 -38.38 -1.65 -16.67
N ALA A 355 -37.95 -0.42 -16.98
CA ALA A 355 -38.84 0.73 -17.10
C ALA A 355 -39.59 0.74 -18.45
N LYS A 356 -40.90 0.98 -18.41
CA LYS A 356 -41.71 1.13 -19.63
C LYS A 356 -41.36 2.44 -20.35
N GLY A 357 -41.16 2.37 -21.66
CA GLY A 357 -40.87 3.54 -22.50
C GLY A 357 -39.40 3.98 -22.50
N VAL A 358 -38.51 3.19 -21.91
CA VAL A 358 -37.06 3.43 -21.92
C VAL A 358 -36.38 2.46 -22.88
N GLU A 359 -35.49 2.96 -23.73
CA GLU A 359 -34.67 2.15 -24.64
C GLU A 359 -33.30 1.81 -24.03
N LYS A 360 -32.58 0.83 -24.59
CA LYS A 360 -31.27 0.39 -24.07
C LYS A 360 -30.25 1.53 -24.07
N GLU A 361 -30.28 2.36 -25.11
CA GLU A 361 -29.44 3.54 -25.29
C GLU A 361 -29.65 4.56 -24.17
N GLN A 362 -30.90 4.76 -23.73
CA GLN A 362 -31.20 5.65 -22.62
C GLN A 362 -30.68 5.12 -21.29
N VAL A 363 -30.67 3.79 -21.08
CA VAL A 363 -30.07 3.18 -19.88
C VAL A 363 -28.58 3.48 -19.80
N ILE A 364 -27.86 3.35 -20.92
CA ILE A 364 -26.44 3.69 -21.03
C ILE A 364 -26.23 5.19 -20.75
N LEU A 365 -27.08 6.06 -21.30
CA LEU A 365 -27.00 7.50 -21.05
C LEU A 365 -27.20 7.85 -19.57
N TYR A 366 -28.17 7.25 -18.87
CA TYR A 366 -28.35 7.46 -17.43
C TYR A 366 -27.17 6.93 -16.62
N ALA A 367 -26.61 5.79 -17.01
CA ALA A 367 -25.40 5.25 -16.40
C ALA A 367 -24.20 6.20 -16.61
N ALA A 368 -24.02 6.75 -17.81
CA ALA A 368 -22.96 7.70 -18.14
C ALA A 368 -23.15 9.03 -17.41
N ARG A 369 -24.39 9.50 -17.25
CA ARG A 369 -24.73 10.66 -16.40
C ARG A 369 -24.33 10.42 -14.95
N ALA A 370 -24.62 9.23 -14.40
CA ALA A 370 -24.18 8.86 -13.06
C ALA A 370 -22.68 8.51 -12.95
N SER A 371 -21.90 8.65 -14.02
CA SER A 371 -20.44 8.46 -14.04
C SER A 371 -19.71 9.80 -13.98
N ARG A 372 -18.47 9.79 -13.47
CA ARG A 372 -17.56 10.92 -13.63
C ARG A 372 -17.04 10.99 -15.07
N THR A 373 -16.86 12.20 -15.57
CA THR A 373 -16.20 12.48 -16.85
C THR A 373 -14.70 12.73 -16.67
N GLU A 374 -14.33 13.27 -15.50
CA GLU A 374 -12.95 13.59 -15.15
C GLU A 374 -12.43 12.63 -14.08
N ASN A 375 -11.19 12.14 -14.25
CA ASN A 375 -10.52 11.22 -13.34
C ASN A 375 -11.37 9.96 -13.03
N GLN A 376 -11.63 9.18 -14.08
CA GLN A 376 -12.62 8.11 -14.11
C GLN A 376 -12.14 6.81 -13.46
N ASP A 377 -13.02 6.17 -12.70
CA ASP A 377 -12.88 4.77 -12.34
C ASP A 377 -13.02 3.87 -13.59
N ALA A 378 -12.50 2.63 -13.53
CA ALA A 378 -12.59 1.69 -14.64
C ALA A 378 -14.04 1.44 -15.13
N ILE A 379 -15.01 1.42 -14.22
CA ILE A 379 -16.44 1.28 -14.55
C ILE A 379 -16.94 2.54 -15.26
N ASP A 380 -16.57 3.72 -14.76
CA ASP A 380 -17.00 5.02 -15.27
C ASP A 380 -16.45 5.25 -16.68
N ALA A 381 -15.17 4.95 -16.88
CA ALA A 381 -14.52 5.03 -18.18
C ALA A 381 -15.16 4.06 -19.20
N ALA A 382 -15.47 2.84 -18.77
CA ALA A 382 -16.15 1.86 -19.63
C ALA A 382 -17.52 2.35 -20.08
N ILE A 383 -18.35 2.87 -19.16
CA ILE A 383 -19.71 3.33 -19.46
C ILE A 383 -19.69 4.60 -20.31
N VAL A 384 -18.83 5.58 -19.98
CA VAL A 384 -18.71 6.81 -20.78
C VAL A 384 -18.16 6.50 -22.18
N GLY A 385 -17.21 5.58 -22.28
CA GLY A 385 -16.67 5.09 -23.55
C GLY A 385 -17.66 4.27 -24.39
N MET A 386 -18.81 3.85 -23.83
CA MET A 386 -19.88 3.23 -24.62
C MET A 386 -20.67 4.22 -25.45
N LEU A 387 -20.69 5.50 -25.08
CA LEU A 387 -21.37 6.54 -25.85
C LEU A 387 -20.61 6.78 -27.16
N ALA A 388 -21.32 7.24 -28.20
CA ALA A 388 -20.67 7.57 -29.47
C ALA A 388 -19.73 8.78 -29.30
N ASP A 389 -20.15 9.77 -28.51
CA ASP A 389 -19.33 10.88 -28.05
C ASP A 389 -19.43 10.98 -26.51
N PRO A 390 -18.30 10.90 -25.76
CA PRO A 390 -18.27 11.11 -24.32
C PRO A 390 -18.96 12.40 -23.84
N LYS A 391 -19.00 13.44 -24.68
CA LYS A 391 -19.66 14.71 -24.36
C LYS A 391 -21.17 14.58 -24.21
N GLU A 392 -21.79 13.58 -24.84
CA GLU A 392 -23.23 13.31 -24.69
C GLU A 392 -23.62 13.02 -23.25
N ALA A 393 -22.69 12.50 -22.43
CA ALA A 393 -22.93 12.25 -21.01
C ALA A 393 -23.35 13.52 -20.25
N ARG A 394 -22.91 14.70 -20.69
CA ARG A 394 -23.21 16.01 -20.09
C ARG A 394 -23.93 16.98 -21.02
N ALA A 395 -24.25 16.56 -22.25
CA ALA A 395 -24.97 17.39 -23.19
C ALA A 395 -26.39 17.70 -22.69
N GLY A 396 -26.75 18.98 -22.71
CA GLY A 396 -28.10 19.45 -22.36
C GLY A 396 -28.48 19.32 -20.89
N ILE A 397 -27.51 19.10 -20.00
CA ILE A 397 -27.75 19.04 -18.55
C ILE A 397 -26.82 19.97 -17.78
N ARG A 398 -27.33 20.52 -16.67
CA ARG A 398 -26.53 21.27 -15.70
C ARG A 398 -26.34 20.42 -14.45
N GLU A 399 -25.10 20.07 -14.15
CA GLU A 399 -24.75 19.32 -12.93
C GLU A 399 -24.92 20.19 -11.69
N ILE A 400 -25.48 19.61 -10.62
CA ILE A 400 -25.73 20.29 -9.35
C ILE A 400 -24.89 19.68 -8.23
N HIS A 401 -24.89 18.35 -8.17
CA HIS A 401 -24.19 17.58 -7.15
C HIS A 401 -23.96 16.15 -7.64
N PHE A 402 -22.76 15.63 -7.39
CA PHE A 402 -22.38 14.27 -7.69
C PHE A 402 -22.04 13.55 -6.39
N LEU A 403 -22.77 12.47 -6.10
CA LEU A 403 -22.51 11.59 -4.97
C LEU A 403 -21.48 10.53 -5.40
N PRO A 404 -20.23 10.56 -4.87
CA PRO A 404 -19.19 9.61 -5.20
C PRO A 404 -19.47 8.19 -4.69
N PHE A 405 -18.69 7.24 -5.18
CA PHE A 405 -18.81 5.84 -4.79
C PHE A 405 -18.41 5.66 -3.32
N ASN A 406 -19.29 5.01 -2.55
CA ASN A 406 -19.01 4.59 -1.18
C ASN A 406 -19.08 3.05 -1.08
N PRO A 407 -18.10 2.35 -0.52
CA PRO A 407 -18.13 0.90 -0.32
C PRO A 407 -19.31 0.38 0.49
N VAL A 408 -19.91 1.21 1.35
CA VAL A 408 -21.12 0.86 2.12
C VAL A 408 -22.37 0.98 1.26
N ASP A 409 -22.57 2.13 0.60
CA ASP A 409 -23.77 2.38 -0.22
C ASP A 409 -23.71 1.66 -1.58
N LYS A 410 -22.50 1.33 -2.04
CA LYS A 410 -22.15 0.69 -3.32
C LYS A 410 -22.83 1.32 -4.53
N ARG A 411 -22.98 2.63 -4.53
CA ARG A 411 -23.63 3.41 -5.60
C ARG A 411 -22.96 4.76 -5.82
N THR A 412 -23.27 5.36 -6.96
CA THR A 412 -22.95 6.73 -7.36
C THR A 412 -24.22 7.38 -7.87
N ALA A 413 -24.35 8.68 -7.72
CA ALA A 413 -25.51 9.40 -8.25
C ALA A 413 -25.14 10.79 -8.77
N LEU A 414 -25.79 11.23 -9.83
CA LEU A 414 -25.71 12.60 -10.32
C LEU A 414 -27.09 13.25 -10.19
N THR A 415 -27.14 14.40 -9.52
CA THR A 415 -28.30 15.30 -9.53
C THR A 415 -28.05 16.39 -10.56
N TYR A 416 -28.97 16.54 -11.52
CA TYR A 416 -28.83 17.47 -12.64
C TYR A 416 -30.16 18.13 -13.00
N ILE A 417 -30.07 19.30 -13.63
CA ILE A 417 -31.21 20.01 -14.23
C ILE A 417 -31.20 19.70 -15.73
N ASP A 418 -32.33 19.28 -16.27
CA ASP A 418 -32.51 19.12 -17.72
C ASP A 418 -32.71 20.47 -18.43
N SER A 419 -32.82 20.42 -19.76
CA SER A 419 -33.12 21.59 -20.60
C SER A 419 -34.46 22.25 -20.28
N ASP A 420 -35.41 21.49 -19.72
CA ASP A 420 -36.77 21.93 -19.40
C ASP A 420 -36.86 22.53 -17.98
N GLY A 421 -35.74 22.59 -17.25
CA GLY A 421 -35.66 23.14 -15.90
C GLY A 421 -36.16 22.21 -14.79
N ASN A 422 -36.34 20.92 -15.09
CA ASN A 422 -36.72 19.88 -14.12
C ASN A 422 -35.47 19.24 -13.52
N TRP A 423 -35.55 18.92 -12.23
CA TRP A 423 -34.47 18.28 -11.50
C TRP A 423 -34.63 16.77 -11.56
N HIS A 424 -33.60 16.11 -12.06
CA HIS A 424 -33.51 14.65 -12.13
C HIS A 424 -32.31 14.16 -11.34
N ARG A 425 -32.41 12.94 -10.85
CA ARG A 425 -31.28 12.25 -10.23
C ARG A 425 -31.15 10.87 -10.85
N ALA A 426 -29.98 10.60 -11.43
CA ALA A 426 -29.62 9.29 -11.97
C ALA A 426 -28.64 8.62 -11.01
N SER A 427 -28.79 7.32 -10.79
CA SER A 427 -27.94 6.54 -9.91
C SER A 427 -27.54 5.23 -10.58
N LYS A 428 -26.32 4.79 -10.30
CA LYS A 428 -25.81 3.47 -10.69
C LYS A 428 -25.12 2.82 -9.51
N GLY A 429 -25.20 1.49 -9.41
CA GLY A 429 -24.57 0.77 -8.31
C GLY A 429 -24.78 -0.73 -8.32
N ALA A 430 -24.39 -1.36 -7.23
CA ALA A 430 -24.64 -2.79 -7.00
C ALA A 430 -26.15 -3.07 -7.08
N PRO A 431 -26.59 -4.08 -7.84
CA PRO A 431 -28.01 -4.34 -8.04
C PRO A 431 -28.82 -4.47 -6.74
N GLU A 432 -28.30 -5.19 -5.74
CA GLU A 432 -28.96 -5.36 -4.43
C GLU A 432 -29.27 -4.02 -3.73
N GLN A 433 -28.36 -3.04 -3.83
CA GLN A 433 -28.54 -1.72 -3.23
C GLN A 433 -29.53 -0.87 -4.02
N ILE A 434 -29.49 -0.95 -5.35
CA ILE A 434 -30.41 -0.23 -6.22
C ILE A 434 -31.84 -0.81 -6.12
N ILE A 435 -32.00 -2.13 -5.98
CA ILE A 435 -33.30 -2.78 -5.77
C ILE A 435 -33.91 -2.31 -4.46
N THR A 436 -33.12 -2.29 -3.38
CA THR A 436 -33.53 -1.76 -2.06
C THR A 436 -33.92 -0.30 -2.16
N LEU A 437 -33.16 0.51 -2.90
CA LEU A 437 -33.41 1.93 -3.13
C LEU A 437 -34.73 2.20 -3.87
N CYS A 438 -35.04 1.37 -4.88
CA CYS A 438 -36.26 1.50 -5.68
C CYS A 438 -37.50 0.93 -4.98
N ASN A 439 -37.34 0.24 -3.85
CA ASN A 439 -38.40 -0.48 -3.15
C ASN A 439 -39.28 -1.29 -4.13
N CYS A 440 -38.62 -2.04 -5.02
CA CYS A 440 -39.28 -2.76 -6.12
C CYS A 440 -40.27 -3.82 -5.59
N LYS A 441 -41.37 -4.02 -6.32
CA LYS A 441 -42.28 -5.15 -6.07
C LYS A 441 -41.56 -6.49 -6.22
N GLU A 442 -41.99 -7.48 -5.44
CA GLU A 442 -41.41 -8.83 -5.43
C GLU A 442 -41.32 -9.47 -6.83
N ASP A 443 -42.31 -9.24 -7.71
CA ASP A 443 -42.29 -9.79 -9.08
C ASP A 443 -41.14 -9.22 -9.93
N VAL A 444 -40.84 -7.92 -9.78
CA VAL A 444 -39.73 -7.26 -10.49
C VAL A 444 -38.42 -7.71 -9.90
N LYS A 445 -38.34 -7.82 -8.57
CA LYS A 445 -37.15 -8.30 -7.86
C LYS A 445 -36.75 -9.71 -8.32
N LYS A 446 -37.70 -10.64 -8.42
CA LYS A 446 -37.45 -12.00 -8.95
C LYS A 446 -36.91 -12.00 -10.38
N LYS A 447 -37.48 -11.16 -11.27
CA LYS A 447 -36.99 -11.02 -12.65
C LYS A 447 -35.57 -10.47 -12.70
N VAL A 448 -35.28 -9.46 -11.88
CA VAL A 448 -33.95 -8.83 -11.78
C VAL A 448 -32.91 -9.85 -11.30
N HIS A 449 -33.20 -10.62 -10.24
CA HIS A 449 -32.30 -11.68 -9.76
C HIS A 449 -32.05 -12.74 -10.83
N ALA A 450 -33.07 -13.19 -11.56
CA ALA A 450 -32.90 -14.15 -12.64
C ALA A 450 -31.97 -13.65 -13.77
N VAL A 451 -32.01 -12.35 -14.08
CA VAL A 451 -31.09 -11.74 -15.05
C VAL A 451 -29.67 -11.64 -14.48
N ILE A 452 -29.52 -11.28 -13.20
CA ILE A 452 -28.23 -11.23 -12.52
C ILE A 452 -27.56 -12.61 -12.52
N ASP A 453 -28.31 -13.66 -12.21
CA ASP A 453 -27.80 -15.05 -12.21
C ASP A 453 -27.36 -15.46 -13.62
N LYS A 454 -28.15 -15.14 -14.64
CA LYS A 454 -27.79 -15.39 -16.05
C LYS A 454 -26.53 -14.65 -16.50
N TYR A 455 -26.29 -13.44 -15.98
CA TYR A 455 -25.03 -12.73 -16.21
C TYR A 455 -23.88 -13.41 -15.47
N ALA A 456 -24.09 -13.81 -14.22
CA ALA A 456 -23.09 -14.47 -13.39
C ALA A 456 -22.63 -15.81 -13.97
N GLU A 457 -23.55 -16.63 -14.51
CA GLU A 457 -23.25 -17.87 -15.24
C GLU A 457 -22.32 -17.64 -16.45
N ARG A 458 -22.40 -16.46 -17.06
CA ARG A 458 -21.54 -16.06 -18.19
C ARG A 458 -20.24 -15.36 -17.75
N GLY A 459 -20.04 -15.19 -16.45
CA GLY A 459 -18.91 -14.46 -15.88
C GLY A 459 -19.02 -12.94 -16.05
N LEU A 460 -20.23 -12.42 -16.18
CA LEU A 460 -20.51 -10.99 -16.34
C LEU A 460 -20.95 -10.41 -15.00
N ARG A 461 -20.34 -9.29 -14.60
CA ARG A 461 -20.73 -8.53 -13.41
C ARG A 461 -21.95 -7.68 -13.74
N SER A 462 -22.91 -7.60 -12.84
CA SER A 462 -24.13 -6.82 -13.03
C SER A 462 -24.01 -5.42 -12.40
N LEU A 463 -24.48 -4.41 -13.12
CA LEU A 463 -24.62 -3.03 -12.64
C LEU A 463 -26.05 -2.55 -12.88
N ALA A 464 -26.71 -2.06 -11.84
CA ALA A 464 -28.08 -1.55 -11.95
C ALA A 464 -28.08 -0.03 -12.09
N VAL A 465 -29.05 0.48 -12.84
CA VAL A 465 -29.28 1.91 -13.05
C VAL A 465 -30.69 2.26 -12.61
N ALA A 466 -30.81 3.35 -11.87
CA ALA A 466 -32.08 3.92 -11.43
C ALA A 466 -32.15 5.42 -11.71
N ARG A 467 -33.38 5.92 -11.83
CA ARG A 467 -33.67 7.35 -12.00
C ARG A 467 -34.78 7.75 -11.03
N GLN A 468 -34.72 8.98 -10.55
CA GLN A 468 -35.83 9.65 -9.89
C GLN A 468 -35.94 11.10 -10.37
N GLU A 469 -37.10 11.70 -10.14
CA GLU A 469 -37.32 13.14 -10.26
C GLU A 469 -37.24 13.78 -8.87
N VAL A 470 -36.85 15.05 -8.80
CA VAL A 470 -36.78 15.82 -7.54
C VAL A 470 -37.75 17.01 -7.64
N PRO A 471 -39.04 16.83 -7.29
CA PRO A 471 -40.07 17.86 -7.48
C PRO A 471 -39.79 19.14 -6.68
N GLU A 472 -39.17 19.01 -5.50
CA GLU A 472 -38.88 20.12 -4.60
C GLU A 472 -37.71 21.01 -5.07
N LYS A 473 -37.00 20.61 -6.13
CA LYS A 473 -35.87 21.35 -6.74
C LYS A 473 -34.80 21.81 -5.74
N THR A 474 -34.59 21.03 -4.68
CA THR A 474 -33.57 21.26 -3.65
C THR A 474 -32.58 20.09 -3.61
N LYS A 475 -31.31 20.37 -3.25
CA LYS A 475 -30.23 19.37 -3.25
C LYS A 475 -30.47 18.27 -2.20
N GLU A 476 -30.89 18.69 -1.01
CA GLU A 476 -31.07 17.84 0.18
C GLU A 476 -32.38 17.02 0.15
N SER A 477 -33.30 17.32 -0.77
CA SER A 477 -34.56 16.60 -0.84
C SER A 477 -34.35 15.13 -1.25
N PRO A 478 -35.07 14.19 -0.60
CA PRO A 478 -35.05 12.79 -0.98
C PRO A 478 -35.60 12.56 -2.39
N GLY A 479 -36.48 13.44 -2.89
CA GLY A 479 -37.11 13.33 -4.21
C GLY A 479 -38.24 12.31 -4.29
N ALA A 480 -38.69 12.01 -5.51
CA ALA A 480 -39.72 11.03 -5.79
C ALA A 480 -39.18 9.58 -5.66
N PRO A 481 -40.06 8.55 -5.57
CA PRO A 481 -39.62 7.16 -5.53
C PRO A 481 -38.72 6.80 -6.72
N TRP A 482 -37.61 6.10 -6.44
CA TRP A 482 -36.68 5.65 -7.46
C TRP A 482 -37.31 4.62 -8.39
N GLN A 483 -37.09 4.79 -9.69
CA GLN A 483 -37.48 3.86 -10.72
C GLN A 483 -36.26 3.07 -11.18
N LEU A 484 -36.32 1.74 -11.08
CA LEU A 484 -35.32 0.86 -11.68
C LEU A 484 -35.43 0.93 -13.20
N ILE A 485 -34.36 1.37 -13.85
CA ILE A 485 -34.34 1.57 -15.30
C ILE A 485 -33.88 0.31 -16.01
N GLY A 486 -32.70 -0.21 -15.65
CA GLY A 486 -32.09 -1.35 -16.36
C GLY A 486 -30.89 -1.94 -15.65
N LEU A 487 -30.41 -3.07 -16.18
CA LEU A 487 -29.18 -3.75 -15.77
C LEU A 487 -28.19 -3.78 -16.94
N LEU A 488 -26.94 -3.44 -16.65
CA LEU A 488 -25.82 -3.54 -17.59
C LEU A 488 -24.91 -4.71 -17.18
N PRO A 489 -24.55 -5.59 -18.12
CA PRO A 489 -23.53 -6.60 -17.91
C PRO A 489 -22.14 -6.03 -18.21
N LEU A 490 -21.26 -6.06 -17.22
CA LEU A 490 -19.86 -5.68 -17.30
C LEU A 490 -19.00 -6.94 -17.43
N PHE A 491 -18.19 -7.00 -18.47
CA PHE A 491 -17.19 -8.04 -18.66
C PHE A 491 -15.80 -7.50 -18.32
N ASP A 492 -15.07 -8.24 -17.49
CA ASP A 492 -13.69 -7.96 -17.13
C ASP A 492 -12.77 -9.02 -17.78
N PRO A 493 -12.07 -8.69 -18.87
CA PRO A 493 -11.24 -9.66 -19.56
C PRO A 493 -10.01 -10.05 -18.71
N PRO A 494 -9.64 -11.35 -18.69
CA PRO A 494 -8.39 -11.79 -18.07
C PRO A 494 -7.19 -11.18 -18.81
N ARG A 495 -6.06 -11.01 -18.12
CA ARG A 495 -4.83 -10.61 -18.80
C ARG A 495 -4.32 -11.75 -19.69
N HIS A 496 -3.58 -11.39 -20.72
CA HIS A 496 -3.04 -12.34 -21.70
C HIS A 496 -2.01 -13.30 -21.10
N ASP A 497 -1.29 -12.84 -20.08
CA ASP A 497 -0.23 -13.58 -19.38
C ASP A 497 -0.74 -14.34 -18.15
N SER A 498 -1.83 -13.92 -17.51
CA SER A 498 -2.31 -14.51 -16.25
C SER A 498 -2.47 -16.04 -16.32
N ALA A 499 -3.09 -16.58 -17.37
CA ALA A 499 -3.28 -18.03 -17.51
C ALA A 499 -1.97 -18.81 -17.69
N GLU A 500 -0.94 -18.21 -18.29
CA GLU A 500 0.39 -18.82 -18.38
C GLU A 500 1.13 -18.70 -17.03
N THR A 501 1.06 -17.54 -16.40
CA THR A 501 1.67 -17.26 -15.09
C THR A 501 1.14 -18.21 -14.01
N ILE A 502 -0.16 -18.47 -13.98
CA ILE A 502 -0.78 -19.46 -13.07
C ILE A 502 -0.21 -20.85 -13.30
N ARG A 503 -0.12 -21.30 -14.56
CA ARG A 503 0.47 -22.61 -14.90
C ARG A 503 1.94 -22.68 -14.50
N ARG A 504 2.70 -21.59 -14.70
CA ARG A 504 4.11 -21.51 -14.31
C ARG A 504 4.28 -21.53 -12.81
N ALA A 505 3.45 -20.82 -12.06
CA ALA A 505 3.44 -20.82 -10.60
C ALA A 505 3.19 -22.23 -10.05
N LEU A 506 2.19 -22.93 -10.58
CA LEU A 506 1.91 -24.33 -10.23
C LEU A 506 3.09 -25.26 -10.52
N ASN A 507 3.79 -25.09 -11.65
CA ASN A 507 4.99 -25.86 -11.97
C ASN A 507 6.17 -25.58 -11.02
N LEU A 508 6.22 -24.39 -10.42
CA LEU A 508 7.21 -24.01 -9.40
C LEU A 508 6.78 -24.42 -7.99
N GLY A 509 5.63 -25.07 -7.81
CA GLY A 509 5.11 -25.50 -6.52
C GLY A 509 4.30 -24.43 -5.78
N VAL A 510 4.03 -23.28 -6.40
CA VAL A 510 3.24 -22.20 -5.80
C VAL A 510 1.76 -22.36 -6.18
N ASN A 511 0.91 -22.63 -5.20
CA ASN A 511 -0.54 -22.73 -5.42
C ASN A 511 -1.18 -21.35 -5.50
N VAL A 512 -1.87 -21.03 -6.60
CA VAL A 512 -2.52 -19.73 -6.81
C VAL A 512 -4.00 -19.83 -6.43
N LYS A 513 -4.43 -19.03 -5.45
CA LYS A 513 -5.82 -18.97 -4.99
C LYS A 513 -6.45 -17.64 -5.39
N MET A 514 -7.63 -17.68 -6.04
CA MET A 514 -8.36 -16.46 -6.40
C MET A 514 -9.07 -15.87 -5.19
N ILE A 515 -8.94 -14.57 -4.96
CA ILE A 515 -9.75 -13.79 -4.01
C ILE A 515 -10.61 -12.82 -4.80
N THR A 516 -11.92 -12.80 -4.57
CA THR A 516 -12.81 -11.86 -5.26
C THR A 516 -13.99 -11.43 -4.40
N GLY A 517 -14.39 -10.17 -4.53
CA GLY A 517 -15.65 -9.64 -3.99
C GLY A 517 -16.87 -9.94 -4.87
N ASP A 518 -16.66 -10.48 -6.07
CA ASP A 518 -17.75 -10.91 -6.96
C ASP A 518 -18.43 -12.18 -6.43
N GLN A 519 -19.61 -12.49 -6.98
CA GLN A 519 -20.33 -13.72 -6.68
C GLN A 519 -19.55 -14.96 -7.15
N LEU A 520 -19.82 -16.10 -6.49
CA LEU A 520 -19.12 -17.36 -6.75
C LEU A 520 -19.19 -17.82 -8.20
N ALA A 521 -20.33 -17.65 -8.87
CA ALA A 521 -20.50 -18.03 -10.27
C ALA A 521 -19.53 -17.26 -11.20
N ILE A 522 -19.34 -15.96 -10.97
CA ILE A 522 -18.39 -15.13 -11.72
C ILE A 522 -16.95 -15.58 -11.46
N GLY A 523 -16.62 -15.85 -10.18
CA GLY A 523 -15.31 -16.37 -9.79
C GLY A 523 -14.99 -17.69 -10.46
N LYS A 524 -15.91 -18.66 -10.43
CA LYS A 524 -15.76 -19.97 -11.07
C LYS A 524 -15.61 -19.88 -12.58
N GLU A 525 -16.41 -19.05 -13.25
CA GLU A 525 -16.30 -18.88 -14.71
C GLU A 525 -14.97 -18.22 -15.09
N THR A 526 -14.52 -17.23 -14.32
CA THR A 526 -13.21 -16.59 -14.52
C THR A 526 -12.07 -17.58 -14.26
N GLY A 527 -12.15 -18.35 -13.17
CA GLY A 527 -11.20 -19.40 -12.82
C GLY A 527 -11.10 -20.50 -13.88
N ARG A 528 -12.24 -20.91 -14.46
CA ARG A 528 -12.31 -21.86 -15.58
C ARG A 528 -11.57 -21.34 -16.81
N ARG A 529 -11.72 -20.05 -17.15
CA ARG A 529 -11.01 -19.43 -18.29
C ARG A 529 -9.52 -19.27 -18.04
N LEU A 530 -9.12 -18.99 -16.80
CA LEU A 530 -7.73 -18.83 -16.39
C LEU A 530 -6.99 -20.17 -16.16
N GLY A 531 -7.74 -21.27 -16.01
CA GLY A 531 -7.18 -22.59 -15.75
C GLY A 531 -6.80 -22.83 -14.28
N MET A 532 -7.42 -22.12 -13.33
CA MET A 532 -7.17 -22.29 -11.88
C MET A 532 -8.01 -23.39 -11.23
N GLY A 533 -8.95 -23.98 -11.97
CA GLY A 533 -9.97 -24.86 -11.40
C GLY A 533 -11.22 -24.11 -10.98
N THR A 534 -12.20 -24.87 -10.49
CA THR A 534 -13.53 -24.38 -10.10
C THR A 534 -13.89 -24.75 -8.67
N ASN A 535 -12.94 -25.30 -7.89
CA ASN A 535 -13.17 -25.68 -6.51
C ASN A 535 -13.10 -24.45 -5.58
N MET A 536 -14.02 -23.51 -5.81
CA MET A 536 -14.11 -22.25 -5.09
C MET A 536 -15.33 -22.22 -4.17
N TYR A 537 -15.20 -21.52 -3.06
CA TYR A 537 -16.23 -21.41 -2.03
C TYR A 537 -16.56 -19.95 -1.73
N PRO A 538 -17.79 -19.63 -1.30
CA PRO A 538 -18.11 -18.30 -0.83
C PRO A 538 -17.49 -18.08 0.57
N SER A 539 -17.08 -16.86 0.88
CA SER A 539 -16.46 -16.54 2.17
C SER A 539 -17.41 -16.72 3.36
N SER A 540 -18.73 -16.66 3.14
CA SER A 540 -19.75 -16.94 4.16
C SER A 540 -19.68 -18.38 4.69
N SER A 541 -19.30 -19.34 3.85
CA SER A 541 -19.10 -20.73 4.25
C SER A 541 -17.91 -20.91 5.19
N LEU A 542 -16.86 -20.08 5.05
CA LEU A 542 -15.70 -20.07 5.97
C LEU A 542 -16.02 -19.44 7.34
N LEU A 543 -17.07 -18.60 7.39
CA LEU A 543 -17.53 -17.94 8.61
C LEU A 543 -18.46 -18.84 9.45
N GLY A 544 -18.75 -20.06 9.00
CA GLY A 544 -19.66 -21.00 9.69
C GLY A 544 -21.13 -20.58 9.65
N GLN A 545 -21.49 -19.63 8.77
CA GLN A 545 -22.87 -19.14 8.64
C GLN A 545 -23.70 -19.95 7.64
N ASP A 546 -23.06 -20.63 6.67
CA ASP A 546 -23.75 -21.51 5.73
C ASP A 546 -23.73 -22.97 6.21
N LYS A 547 -24.92 -23.53 6.45
CA LYS A 547 -25.16 -24.94 6.80
C LYS A 547 -25.26 -25.82 5.55
N ASP A 548 -24.28 -25.78 4.65
CA ASP A 548 -24.23 -26.77 3.58
C ASP A 548 -23.69 -28.10 4.13
N ALA A 549 -24.49 -29.16 4.00
CA ALA A 549 -24.19 -30.48 4.58
C ALA A 549 -22.91 -31.14 4.02
N SER A 550 -22.43 -30.70 2.85
CA SER A 550 -21.16 -31.13 2.24
C SER A 550 -19.93 -30.39 2.80
N ILE A 551 -20.13 -29.19 3.34
CA ILE A 551 -19.07 -28.34 3.92
C ILE A 551 -18.80 -28.73 5.38
N ALA A 552 -19.80 -29.28 6.08
CA ALA A 552 -19.68 -29.74 7.46
C ALA A 552 -18.78 -30.98 7.67
N ALA A 553 -18.36 -31.66 6.60
CA ALA A 553 -17.59 -32.91 6.68
C ALA A 553 -16.07 -32.71 6.78
N LEU A 554 -15.55 -31.53 6.41
CA LEU A 554 -14.13 -31.21 6.46
C LEU A 554 -13.87 -30.06 7.46
N PRO A 555 -12.78 -30.12 8.24
CA PRO A 555 -12.30 -28.97 8.99
C PRO A 555 -12.11 -27.77 8.04
N ILE A 556 -12.42 -26.55 8.53
CA ILE A 556 -12.34 -25.32 7.72
C ILE A 556 -10.93 -25.12 7.15
N ASP A 557 -9.89 -25.47 7.92
CA ASP A 557 -8.49 -25.31 7.51
C ASP A 557 -8.15 -26.19 6.30
N GLU A 558 -8.61 -27.45 6.30
CA GLU A 558 -8.42 -28.38 5.19
C GLU A 558 -9.22 -27.96 3.94
N LEU A 559 -10.41 -27.37 4.15
CA LEU A 559 -11.19 -26.79 3.06
C LEU A 559 -10.48 -25.57 2.46
N ILE A 560 -9.90 -24.70 3.28
CA ILE A 560 -9.15 -23.53 2.82
C ILE A 560 -7.91 -23.96 2.02
N GLU A 561 -7.19 -24.96 2.52
CA GLU A 561 -6.02 -25.51 1.85
C GLU A 561 -6.37 -26.13 0.48
N LYS A 562 -7.49 -26.86 0.39
CA LYS A 562 -7.95 -27.49 -0.86
C LYS A 562 -8.72 -26.57 -1.82
N ALA A 563 -9.14 -25.39 -1.38
CA ALA A 563 -9.90 -24.45 -2.21
C ALA A 563 -9.01 -23.75 -3.25
N ASP A 564 -9.49 -23.62 -4.48
CA ASP A 564 -8.83 -22.87 -5.55
C ASP A 564 -9.09 -21.35 -5.45
N GLY A 565 -10.03 -20.94 -4.57
CA GLY A 565 -10.35 -19.53 -4.37
C GLY A 565 -11.61 -19.28 -3.56
N PHE A 566 -11.79 -18.00 -3.21
CA PHE A 566 -12.87 -17.50 -2.38
C PHE A 566 -13.58 -16.34 -3.04
N ALA A 567 -14.91 -16.40 -3.04
CA ALA A 567 -15.78 -15.39 -3.63
C ALA A 567 -16.63 -14.66 -2.56
N GLY A 568 -17.10 -13.46 -2.88
CA GLY A 568 -17.85 -12.62 -1.95
C GLY A 568 -17.02 -12.10 -0.76
N VAL A 569 -15.69 -12.09 -0.88
CA VAL A 569 -14.78 -11.75 0.21
C VAL A 569 -14.87 -10.26 0.52
N PHE A 570 -15.22 -9.92 1.77
CA PHE A 570 -15.18 -8.55 2.27
C PHE A 570 -13.88 -8.28 3.03
N PRO A 571 -13.32 -7.04 2.99
CA PRO A 571 -12.05 -6.72 3.65
C PRO A 571 -11.96 -7.13 5.13
N GLY A 572 -13.08 -7.05 5.88
CA GLY A 572 -13.13 -7.47 7.29
C GLY A 572 -13.03 -8.99 7.52
N VAL A 573 -13.36 -9.81 6.52
CA VAL A 573 -13.27 -11.29 6.61
C VAL A 573 -11.83 -11.74 6.38
N PHE A 574 -11.07 -11.02 5.55
CA PHE A 574 -9.70 -11.35 5.19
C PHE A 574 -8.73 -11.15 6.36
N SER A 575 -8.88 -10.05 7.11
CA SER A 575 -7.90 -9.66 8.14
C SER A 575 -8.00 -10.45 9.45
N CYS A 576 -9.12 -11.15 9.72
CA CYS A 576 -9.40 -11.71 11.05
C CYS A 576 -9.11 -13.21 11.18
N LYS A 577 -8.98 -13.95 10.06
CA LYS A 577 -8.89 -15.43 10.08
C LYS A 577 -7.78 -16.05 9.22
N MET A 578 -7.17 -15.33 8.27
CA MET A 578 -6.00 -15.86 7.55
C MET A 578 -4.67 -15.57 8.24
N SER A 579 -4.66 -14.72 9.27
CA SER A 579 -3.49 -14.49 10.12
C SER A 579 -3.39 -15.43 11.33
N SER A 580 -4.43 -16.24 11.54
CA SER A 580 -4.52 -17.30 12.56
C SER A 580 -4.40 -18.64 11.87
#